data_AF-A0A0W0VB48-F1
#
_entry.id   AF-A0A0W0VB48-F1
#
_cell.length_a   1.000
_cell.length_b   1.000
_cell.length_c   1.000
_cell.angle_alpha   90.00
_cell.angle_beta   90.00
_cell.angle_gamma   90.00
#
_symmetry.space_group_name_H-M   'P 1'
#
loop_
_entity.id
_entity.type
_entity.pdbx_description
1 polymer ?
#
loop_
_entity_poly.entity_id
_entity_poly.type
_entity_poly.pdbx_seq_one_letter_code
_entity_poly.pdbx_strand_id
1 'polypeptide(L)'
;MGLQNSIKVRAAIVFRHISQSTTSCLIAMTKGNLDSLTLHHWKIALLTGIGSGLISLLASLGDLVRFQTSRWGVAVIALVGTTIADYLNHSTIKEALLTGLGAALLSCLISLTPVDKLIKELQQNDGDTVD
;
A
#
# COMPACT_ATOMS: atom_id res chain seq x y z
N MET A 1 -3.10 -25.86 1.35
CA MET A 1 -2.51 -24.57 0.91
C MET A 1 -2.00 -24.73 -0.51
N GLY A 2 -2.80 -24.39 -1.53
CA GLY A 2 -2.29 -24.33 -2.89
C GLY A 2 -1.28 -23.19 -2.98
N LEU A 3 -0.01 -23.47 -3.24
CA LEU A 3 1.08 -22.48 -3.30
C LEU A 3 0.72 -21.27 -4.22
N GLN A 4 -0.05 -21.54 -5.28
CA GLN A 4 -0.49 -20.54 -6.25
C GLN A 4 -1.53 -19.55 -5.70
N ASN A 5 -2.39 -19.98 -4.79
CA ASN A 5 -3.46 -19.15 -4.23
C ASN A 5 -2.90 -18.13 -3.21
N SER A 6 -1.96 -18.58 -2.37
CA SER A 6 -1.20 -17.70 -1.49
C SER A 6 -0.43 -16.60 -2.24
N ILE A 7 0.09 -16.90 -3.44
CA ILE A 7 0.82 -15.90 -4.26
C ILE A 7 -0.13 -14.83 -4.80
N LYS A 8 -1.33 -15.20 -5.28
CA LYS A 8 -2.32 -14.24 -5.80
C LYS A 8 -2.78 -13.26 -4.73
N VAL A 9 -3.09 -13.75 -3.53
CA VAL A 9 -3.50 -12.92 -2.39
C VAL A 9 -2.39 -11.95 -2.00
N ARG A 10 -1.15 -12.46 -1.87
CA ARG A 10 0.03 -11.63 -1.56
C ARG A 10 0.28 -10.56 -2.61
N ALA A 11 0.19 -10.92 -3.90
CA ALA A 11 0.37 -9.98 -5.00
C ALA A 11 -0.70 -8.87 -4.98
N ALA A 12 -1.96 -9.20 -4.70
CA ALA A 12 -3.04 -8.22 -4.59
C ALA A 12 -2.81 -7.23 -3.44
N ILE A 13 -2.38 -7.72 -2.26
CA ILE A 13 -2.05 -6.88 -1.11
C ILE A 13 -0.89 -5.94 -1.44
N VAL A 14 0.19 -6.46 -2.01
CA VAL A 14 1.36 -5.66 -2.40
C VAL A 14 0.99 -4.61 -3.45
N PHE A 15 0.23 -4.99 -4.47
CA PHE A 15 -0.19 -4.05 -5.51
C PHE A 15 -1.03 -2.91 -4.94
N ARG A 16 -1.96 -3.22 -4.01
CA ARG A 16 -2.74 -2.22 -3.29
C ARG A 16 -1.83 -1.21 -2.58
N HIS A 17 -0.82 -1.68 -1.85
CA HIS A 17 0.12 -0.80 -1.14
C HIS A 17 0.97 0.03 -2.11
N ILE A 18 1.46 -0.56 -3.21
CA ILE A 18 2.20 0.17 -4.26
C ILE A 18 1.32 1.30 -4.82
N SER A 19 0.09 1.02 -5.26
CA SER A 19 -0.79 2.02 -5.84
C SER A 19 -1.16 3.12 -4.85
N GLN A 20 -1.46 2.77 -3.59
CA GLN A 20 -1.79 3.72 -2.54
C GLN A 20 -0.62 4.66 -2.23
N SER A 21 0.57 4.09 -2.06
CA SER A 21 1.79 4.82 -1.72
C SER A 21 2.25 5.72 -2.88
N THR A 22 2.23 5.21 -4.12
CA THR A 22 2.56 6.01 -5.32
C THR A 22 1.61 7.19 -5.48
N THR A 23 0.30 6.96 -5.33
CA THR A 23 -0.71 8.01 -5.46
C THR A 23 -0.53 9.08 -4.38
N SER A 24 -0.34 8.66 -3.13
CA SER A 24 -0.10 9.59 -2.03
C SER A 24 1.16 10.43 -2.23
N CYS A 25 2.26 9.78 -2.66
CA CYS A 25 3.52 10.46 -2.97
C CYS A 25 3.35 11.49 -4.09
N LEU A 26 2.68 11.14 -5.19
CA LEU A 26 2.40 12.10 -6.27
C LEU A 26 1.59 13.31 -5.78
N ILE A 27 0.55 13.09 -4.98
CA ILE A 27 -0.28 14.18 -4.46
C ILE A 27 0.53 15.06 -3.50
N ALA A 28 1.32 14.46 -2.62
CA ALA A 28 2.16 15.17 -1.66
C ALA A 28 3.25 16.01 -2.37
N MET A 29 3.94 15.44 -3.35
CA MET A 29 4.99 16.14 -4.12
C MET A 29 4.44 17.29 -4.95
N THR A 30 3.26 17.12 -5.56
CA THR A 30 2.61 18.17 -6.36
C THR A 30 1.81 19.17 -5.51
N LYS A 31 1.72 18.94 -4.20
CA LYS A 31 0.87 19.71 -3.28
C LYS A 31 -0.59 19.80 -3.78
N GLY A 32 -1.05 18.79 -4.50
CA GLY A 32 -2.37 18.72 -5.14
C GLY A 32 -2.48 19.39 -6.52
N ASN A 33 -1.41 19.99 -7.05
CA ASN A 33 -1.41 20.57 -8.40
C ASN A 33 -0.94 19.57 -9.46
N LEU A 34 -1.88 18.86 -10.07
CA LEU A 34 -1.57 17.82 -11.06
C LEU A 34 -0.95 18.38 -12.36
N ASP A 35 -1.03 19.68 -12.61
CA ASP A 35 -0.39 20.28 -13.80
C ASP A 35 1.13 20.40 -13.63
N SER A 36 1.65 20.35 -12.40
CA SER A 36 3.10 20.36 -12.14
C SER A 36 3.74 18.96 -12.10
N LEU A 37 2.99 17.92 -12.47
CA LEU A 37 3.50 16.55 -12.53
C LEU A 37 4.52 16.41 -13.65
N THR A 38 5.68 15.85 -13.32
CA THR A 38 6.77 15.63 -14.28
C THR A 38 7.21 14.17 -14.22
N LEU A 39 8.00 13.74 -15.20
CA LEU A 39 8.60 12.39 -15.19
C LEU A 39 9.48 12.15 -13.96
N HIS A 40 10.04 13.21 -13.37
CA HIS A 40 10.81 13.12 -12.14
C HIS A 40 9.92 12.74 -10.94
N HIS A 41 8.75 13.38 -10.81
CA HIS A 41 7.76 13.05 -9.77
C HIS A 41 7.28 11.60 -9.90
N TRP A 42 7.01 11.14 -11.13
CA TRP A 42 6.65 9.74 -11.38
C TRP A 42 7.73 8.76 -10.95
N LYS A 43 8.99 9.06 -11.26
CA LYS A 43 10.12 8.19 -10.88
C LYS A 43 10.22 8.04 -9.37
N ILE A 44 10.14 9.14 -8.62
CA ILE A 44 10.23 9.10 -7.15
C ILE A 44 9.01 8.39 -6.57
N ALA A 45 7.81 8.72 -7.02
CA ALA A 45 6.59 8.10 -6.53
C ALA A 45 6.55 6.59 -6.77
N LEU A 46 7.02 6.12 -7.94
CA LEU A 46 7.14 4.69 -8.23
C LEU A 46 8.18 4.01 -7.33
N LEU A 47 9.33 4.64 -7.09
CA LEU A 47 10.33 4.12 -6.16
C LEU A 47 9.76 4.01 -4.73
N THR A 48 9.06 5.04 -4.27
CA THR A 48 8.38 5.07 -2.97
C THR A 48 7.30 3.99 -2.88
N GLY A 49 6.49 3.85 -3.94
CA GLY A 49 5.46 2.81 -4.05
C GLY A 49 6.03 1.40 -4.00
N ILE A 50 7.07 1.12 -4.80
CA ILE A 50 7.75 -0.18 -4.81
C ILE A 50 8.38 -0.47 -3.44
N GLY A 51 9.02 0.53 -2.80
CA GLY A 51 9.57 0.39 -1.46
C GLY A 51 8.51 0.01 -0.42
N SER A 52 7.37 0.72 -0.41
CA SER A 52 6.24 0.39 0.45
C SER A 52 5.65 -0.99 0.12
N GLY A 53 5.57 -1.35 -1.15
CA GLY A 53 5.10 -2.65 -1.61
C GLY A 53 5.99 -3.79 -1.14
N LEU A 54 7.31 -3.58 -1.15
CA LEU A 54 8.29 -4.55 -0.67
C LEU A 54 8.18 -4.74 0.86
N ILE A 55 8.02 -3.65 1.62
CA ILE A 55 7.77 -3.71 3.06
C ILE A 55 6.47 -4.48 3.34
N SER A 56 5.41 -4.22 2.57
CA SER A 56 4.17 -4.98 2.65
C SER A 56 4.37 -6.45 2.30
N LEU A 57 5.17 -6.78 1.28
CA LEU A 57 5.45 -8.16 0.91
C LEU A 57 6.19 -8.89 2.03
N LEU A 58 7.20 -8.25 2.64
CA LEU A 58 7.93 -8.78 3.78
C LEU A 58 7.01 -8.98 4.99
N ALA A 59 6.14 -8.01 5.28
CA ALA A 59 5.12 -8.14 6.32
C ALA A 59 4.14 -9.30 6.03
N SER A 60 3.86 -9.56 4.76
CA SER A 60 2.98 -10.64 4.33
C SER A 60 3.63 -12.04 4.34
N LEU A 61 4.96 -12.12 4.44
CA LEU A 61 5.69 -13.39 4.51
C LEU A 61 5.74 -13.99 5.92
N GLY A 62 5.55 -13.16 6.96
CA GLY A 62 5.48 -13.61 8.36
C GLY A 62 4.05 -13.82 8.88
N ASP A 63 3.92 -14.06 10.19
CA ASP A 63 2.63 -14.16 10.90
C ASP A 63 1.80 -12.85 10.89
N LEU A 64 2.38 -11.77 10.38
CA LEU A 64 1.75 -10.46 10.25
C LEU A 64 0.67 -10.39 9.16
N VAL A 65 0.45 -11.45 8.37
CA VAL A 65 -0.68 -11.55 7.43
C VAL A 65 -2.04 -11.33 8.12
N ARG A 66 -2.18 -11.78 9.38
CA ARG A 66 -3.40 -11.55 10.19
C ARG A 66 -3.56 -10.09 10.58
N PHE A 67 -2.46 -9.35 10.68
CA PHE A 67 -2.46 -7.92 10.93
C PHE A 67 -2.81 -7.15 9.64
N GLN A 68 -2.30 -7.58 8.48
CA GLN A 68 -2.65 -7.04 7.16
C GLN A 68 -4.07 -7.35 6.69
N THR A 69 -4.80 -8.25 7.35
CA THR A 69 -6.23 -8.48 7.07
C THR A 69 -7.13 -7.56 7.90
N SER A 70 -6.58 -6.92 8.94
CA SER A 70 -7.29 -5.88 9.70
C SER A 70 -7.16 -4.53 9.03
N ARG A 71 -8.27 -3.77 8.98
CA ARG A 71 -8.30 -2.41 8.42
C ARG A 71 -7.18 -1.51 8.96
N TRP A 72 -6.85 -1.71 10.24
CA TRP A 72 -5.84 -0.92 10.95
C TRP A 72 -4.42 -1.35 10.59
N GLY A 73 -4.17 -2.65 10.39
CA GLY A 73 -2.84 -3.11 10.03
C GLY A 73 -2.45 -2.73 8.60
N VAL A 74 -3.40 -2.75 7.66
CA VAL A 74 -3.17 -2.20 6.31
C VAL A 74 -2.85 -0.71 6.37
N ALA A 75 -3.61 0.07 7.15
CA ALA A 75 -3.38 1.51 7.28
C ALA A 75 -2.02 1.82 7.93
N VAL A 76 -1.62 1.08 8.98
CA VAL A 76 -0.33 1.25 9.65
C VAL A 76 0.83 0.88 8.73
N ILE A 77 0.73 -0.21 7.97
CA ILE A 77 1.77 -0.63 7.02
C ILE A 77 1.88 0.36 5.88
N ALA A 78 0.76 0.89 5.38
CA ALA A 78 0.78 1.99 4.42
C ALA A 78 1.45 3.24 5.01
N LEU A 79 1.11 3.65 6.23
CA LEU A 79 1.73 4.81 6.88
C LEU A 79 3.24 4.64 7.01
N VAL A 80 3.68 3.58 7.69
CA VAL A 80 5.08 3.34 8.01
C VAL A 80 5.88 3.03 6.75
N GLY A 81 5.36 2.16 5.90
CA GLY A 81 6.01 1.76 4.64
C GLY A 81 6.21 2.95 3.70
N THR A 82 5.17 3.76 3.50
CA THR A 82 5.26 4.95 2.66
C THR A 82 6.15 6.03 3.29
N THR A 83 6.05 6.28 4.60
CA THR A 83 6.92 7.28 5.26
C THR A 83 8.40 6.93 5.12
N ILE A 84 8.76 5.67 5.39
CA ILE A 84 10.16 5.22 5.27
C ILE A 84 10.63 5.30 3.82
N ALA A 85 9.81 4.81 2.87
CA ALA A 85 10.19 4.81 1.47
C ALA A 85 10.34 6.23 0.91
N ASP A 86 9.49 7.18 1.32
CA ASP A 86 9.54 8.57 0.86
C ASP A 86 10.74 9.33 1.46
N TYR A 87 11.01 9.10 2.75
CA TYR A 87 12.17 9.67 3.44
C TYR A 87 13.50 9.20 2.83
N LEU A 88 13.60 7.92 2.45
CA LEU A 88 14.81 7.37 1.84
C LEU A 88 15.07 7.91 0.42
N ASN A 89 14.03 8.30 -0.31
CA ASN A 89 14.18 8.70 -1.70
C ASN A 89 14.54 10.18 -1.88
N HIS A 90 13.96 11.09 -1.11
CA HIS A 90 14.17 12.53 -1.32
C HIS A 90 13.59 13.44 -0.21
N SER A 91 12.63 12.97 0.58
CA SER A 91 11.81 13.87 1.41
C SER A 91 12.40 14.18 2.78
N THR A 92 12.10 15.37 3.30
CA THR A 92 12.29 15.67 4.72
C THR A 92 11.34 14.83 5.58
N ILE A 93 11.65 14.62 6.86
CA ILE A 93 10.79 13.83 7.78
C ILE A 93 9.34 14.35 7.77
N LYS A 94 9.13 15.66 7.69
CA LYS A 94 7.79 16.28 7.67
C LYS A 94 7.00 15.93 6.41
N GLU A 95 7.64 16.00 5.25
CA GLU A 95 7.02 15.67 3.97
C GLU A 95 6.77 14.17 3.86
N ALA A 96 7.75 13.35 4.25
CA ALA A 96 7.61 11.90 4.29
C ALA A 96 6.45 11.46 5.19
N LEU A 97 6.30 12.09 6.36
CA LEU A 97 5.21 11.80 7.28
C LEU A 97 3.85 12.24 6.73
N LEU A 98 3.78 13.38 6.04
CA LEU A 98 2.57 13.83 5.34
C LEU A 98 2.19 12.86 4.21
N THR A 99 3.18 12.41 3.42
CA THR A 99 3.00 11.40 2.36
C THR A 99 2.50 10.07 2.95
N GLY A 100 3.08 9.64 4.08
CA GLY A 100 2.63 8.44 4.79
C GLY A 100 1.22 8.56 5.35
N LEU A 101 0.87 9.71 5.94
CA LEU A 101 -0.49 10.01 6.38
C LEU A 101 -1.49 10.00 5.23
N GLY A 102 -1.13 10.58 4.08
CA GLY A 102 -1.95 10.53 2.87
C GLY A 102 -2.19 9.10 2.41
N ALA A 103 -1.17 8.24 2.44
CA ALA A 103 -1.29 6.83 2.05
C ALA A 103 -2.15 6.05 3.05
N ALA A 104 -2.01 6.32 4.35
CA ALA A 104 -2.83 5.73 5.39
C ALA A 104 -4.31 6.12 5.25
N LEU A 105 -4.58 7.40 4.98
CA LEU A 105 -5.93 7.91 4.72
C LEU A 105 -6.52 7.30 3.46
N LEU A 106 -5.76 7.25 2.37
CA LEU A 106 -6.18 6.61 1.13
C LEU A 106 -6.47 5.12 1.35
N SER A 107 -5.67 4.48 2.20
CA SER A 107 -5.89 3.09 2.59
C SER A 107 -7.16 2.88 3.40
N CYS A 108 -7.45 3.78 4.35
CA CYS A 108 -8.71 3.80 5.09
C CYS A 108 -9.91 4.07 4.17
N LEU A 109 -9.81 5.01 3.22
CA LEU A 109 -10.86 5.30 2.24
C LEU A 109 -11.14 4.09 1.32
N ILE A 110 -10.08 3.42 0.86
CA ILE A 110 -10.21 2.16 0.10
C ILE A 110 -10.82 1.06 0.98
N SER A 111 -10.53 1.05 2.28
CA SER A 111 -11.14 0.10 3.22
C SER A 111 -12.64 0.33 3.44
N LEU A 112 -13.13 1.57 3.24
CA LEU A 112 -14.55 1.91 3.32
C LEU A 112 -15.32 1.64 2.02
N THR A 113 -14.62 1.39 0.91
CA THR A 113 -15.23 1.14 -0.40
C THR A 113 -15.43 -0.36 -0.67
N PRO A 114 -16.36 -0.74 -1.58
CA PRO A 114 -16.67 -2.14 -1.88
C PRO A 114 -15.47 -2.96 -2.41
N VAL A 115 -14.38 -2.29 -2.78
CA VAL A 115 -13.08 -2.93 -3.11
C VAL A 115 -12.55 -3.75 -1.92
N ASP A 116 -12.73 -3.29 -0.69
CA ASP A 116 -12.31 -4.05 0.50
C ASP A 116 -13.15 -5.31 0.70
N LYS A 117 -14.45 -5.24 0.36
CA LYS A 117 -15.33 -6.42 0.33
C LYS A 117 -14.90 -7.40 -0.76
N LEU A 118 -14.54 -6.92 -1.96
CA LEU A 118 -14.04 -7.77 -3.04
C LEU A 118 -12.73 -8.47 -2.65
N ILE A 119 -11.81 -7.76 -2.00
CA ILE A 119 -10.55 -8.36 -1.51
C ILE A 119 -10.85 -9.40 -0.42
N LYS A 120 -11.80 -9.12 0.49
CA LYS A 120 -12.24 -10.09 1.51
C LYS A 120 -12.96 -11.29 0.91
N GLU A 121 -13.80 -11.10 -0.10
CA GLU A 121 -14.46 -12.18 -0.85
C GLU A 121 -13.44 -13.02 -1.61
N LEU A 122 -12.43 -12.40 -2.22
CA LEU A 122 -11.31 -13.11 -2.83
C LEU A 122 -10.48 -13.87 -1.79
N GLN A 123 -10.37 -13.37 -0.55
CA GLN A 123 -9.70 -14.07 0.56
C GLN A 123 -10.55 -15.22 1.12
N GLN A 124 -11.89 -15.07 1.15
CA GLN A 124 -12.82 -16.02 1.74
C GLN A 124 -13.17 -17.16 0.78
N ASN A 125 -13.37 -16.87 -0.52
CA ASN A 125 -13.47 -17.90 -1.58
C ASN A 125 -12.18 -18.73 -1.70
N ASP A 126 -11.03 -18.18 -1.29
CA ASP A 126 -9.77 -18.94 -1.23
C ASP A 126 -9.72 -19.91 -0.05
N GLY A 127 -10.46 -19.61 1.04
CA GLY A 127 -10.56 -20.41 2.25
C GLY A 127 -11.57 -21.57 2.12
N ASP A 128 -12.66 -21.37 1.39
CA ASP A 128 -13.73 -22.37 1.16
C ASP A 128 -13.40 -23.40 0.07
N THR A 129 -12.26 -23.30 -0.63
CA THR A 129 -11.81 -24.34 -1.58
C THR A 129 -11.11 -25.53 -0.88
N VAL A 130 -11.32 -25.68 0.43
CA VAL A 130 -10.78 -26.76 1.27
C VAL A 130 -11.90 -27.56 1.94
N ASP A 131 -13.03 -27.70 1.24
CA ASP A 131 -14.06 -28.70 1.54
C ASP A 131 -14.13 -29.75 0.41
#